data_AF-A0A2D8UIJ7-F1
#
_entry.id   AF-A0A2D8UIJ7-F1
#
_cell.length_a   1.000
_cell.length_b   1.000
_cell.length_c   1.000
_cell.angle_alpha   90.00
_cell.angle_beta   90.00
_cell.angle_gamma   90.00
#
_symmetry.space_group_name_H-M   'P 1'
#
loop_
_entity.id
_entity.type
_entity.pdbx_description
1 polymer ?
#
loop_
_entity_poly.entity_id
_entity_poly.type
_entity_poly.pdbx_seq_one_letter_code
_entity_poly.pdbx_strand_id
1 'polypeptide(L)'
;MKKILILLMMATMAISCTEDEGNVTEVEKNTEEPPKEIESSLALRATLENMKEVQGITGRSVQNELCFQFDYPIVLSYNDDSTVEVTTYNQLLSLLLEETVELHMVGIQYPFAVIQNDSNQTINEESEFQALISDCGYDYIDVNDVVALTDDCFTVDFPITVYVNGEAETFTSQAQAQEFFVNYSGTIESINFDYPFTVIMTSDDSQMTISDDYELIDLVENICNIE
;
A
#
# COMPACT_ATOMS: atom_id res chain seq x y z
N MET A 1 -20.09 -7.09 -75.95
CA MET A 1 -19.08 -6.85 -74.89
C MET A 1 -19.88 -6.80 -73.59
N LYS A 2 -19.75 -7.63 -72.57
CA LYS A 2 -18.67 -8.44 -72.02
C LYS A 2 -19.33 -9.72 -71.46
N LYS A 3 -18.76 -10.89 -71.77
CA LYS A 3 -19.05 -12.19 -71.14
C LYS A 3 -18.28 -12.26 -69.80
N ILE A 4 -18.78 -13.03 -68.83
CA ILE A 4 -18.09 -13.74 -67.71
C ILE A 4 -19.19 -14.11 -66.69
N LEU A 5 -19.34 -15.30 -66.11
CA LEU A 5 -18.85 -16.68 -66.32
C LEU A 5 -19.75 -17.53 -65.39
N ILE A 6 -20.28 -18.66 -65.87
CA ILE A 6 -21.01 -19.66 -65.06
C ILE A 6 -20.02 -20.75 -64.62
N LEU A 7 -20.03 -21.12 -63.33
CA LEU A 7 -19.61 -22.45 -62.79
C LEU A 7 -20.09 -22.50 -61.32
N LEU A 8 -21.18 -23.17 -60.92
CA LEU A 8 -21.44 -24.60 -60.74
C LEU A 8 -20.44 -25.32 -59.81
N MET A 9 -20.82 -25.56 -58.54
CA MET A 9 -20.72 -26.90 -57.95
C MET A 9 -21.61 -27.05 -56.71
N MET A 10 -22.54 -27.98 -56.84
CA MET A 10 -23.46 -28.52 -55.83
C MET A 10 -22.76 -29.75 -55.24
N ALA A 11 -22.65 -29.85 -53.91
CA ALA A 11 -22.14 -31.05 -53.23
C ALA A 11 -23.02 -31.38 -52.02
N THR A 12 -24.01 -32.21 -52.32
CA THR A 12 -24.66 -33.29 -51.54
C THR A 12 -24.60 -33.30 -50.01
N MET A 13 -25.81 -33.39 -49.45
CA MET A 13 -26.17 -33.88 -48.11
C MET A 13 -25.47 -35.20 -47.72
N ALA A 14 -25.11 -35.31 -46.45
CA ALA A 14 -25.38 -36.49 -45.65
C ALA A 14 -25.80 -36.05 -44.24
N ILE A 15 -27.07 -36.26 -43.92
CA ILE A 15 -27.58 -36.26 -42.56
C ILE A 15 -27.23 -37.63 -41.99
N SER A 16 -26.56 -37.67 -40.84
CA SER A 16 -26.59 -38.82 -39.95
C SER A 16 -26.74 -38.32 -38.54
N CYS A 17 -27.98 -38.32 -38.05
CA CYS A 17 -28.26 -38.33 -36.63
C CYS A 17 -28.11 -39.77 -36.14
N THR A 18 -27.29 -39.97 -35.12
CA THR A 18 -27.46 -41.06 -34.14
C THR A 18 -27.21 -40.45 -32.77
N GLU A 19 -28.23 -40.50 -31.92
CA GLU A 19 -28.22 -40.11 -30.51
C GLU A 19 -27.16 -40.93 -29.75
N ASP A 20 -26.48 -40.31 -28.78
CA ASP A 20 -26.51 -40.67 -27.36
C ASP A 20 -25.26 -40.18 -26.60
N GLU A 21 -25.46 -39.91 -25.31
CA GLU A 21 -24.50 -39.75 -24.22
C GLU A 21 -23.69 -38.44 -24.12
N GLY A 22 -24.16 -37.58 -23.20
CA GLY A 22 -23.32 -36.80 -22.29
C GLY A 22 -22.37 -35.77 -22.89
N ASN A 23 -22.73 -34.49 -22.81
CA ASN A 23 -21.72 -33.50 -22.53
C ASN A 23 -22.26 -32.45 -21.57
N VAL A 24 -21.56 -32.34 -20.43
CA VAL A 24 -21.67 -31.27 -19.46
C VAL A 24 -21.50 -29.98 -20.24
N THR A 25 -22.54 -29.16 -20.32
CA THR A 25 -22.32 -27.74 -20.57
C THR A 25 -21.54 -27.25 -19.37
N GLU A 26 -20.22 -27.17 -19.51
CA GLU A 26 -19.41 -26.28 -18.70
C GLU A 26 -19.99 -24.89 -18.95
N VAL A 27 -20.84 -24.48 -18.02
CA VAL A 27 -21.14 -23.07 -17.84
C VAL A 27 -19.80 -22.48 -17.42
N GLU A 28 -19.09 -21.87 -18.37
CA GLU A 28 -18.01 -20.94 -18.06
C GLU A 28 -18.61 -19.88 -17.14
N LYS A 29 -18.46 -20.10 -15.84
CA LYS A 29 -18.71 -19.09 -14.83
C LYS A 29 -17.62 -18.06 -15.06
N ASN A 30 -17.92 -17.04 -15.86
CA ASN A 30 -17.20 -15.77 -15.82
C ASN A 30 -17.26 -15.29 -14.37
N THR A 31 -16.22 -15.65 -13.64
CA THR A 31 -15.91 -15.08 -12.35
C THR A 31 -15.03 -13.92 -12.76
N GLU A 32 -15.62 -12.75 -12.97
CA GLU A 32 -14.83 -11.53 -13.16
C GLU A 32 -13.94 -11.42 -11.91
N GLU A 33 -12.63 -11.59 -12.10
CA GLU A 33 -11.67 -11.25 -11.03
C GLU A 33 -11.91 -9.79 -10.65
N PRO A 34 -11.88 -9.47 -9.34
CA PRO A 34 -12.00 -8.08 -8.91
C PRO A 34 -10.96 -7.22 -9.65
N PRO A 35 -11.30 -5.96 -9.96
CA PRO A 35 -10.38 -5.08 -10.67
C PRO A 35 -9.06 -4.97 -9.89
N LYS A 36 -7.95 -5.08 -10.63
CA LYS A 36 -6.62 -4.87 -10.07
C LYS A 36 -6.35 -3.38 -10.01
N GLU A 37 -6.29 -2.81 -8.82
CA GLU A 37 -6.09 -1.38 -8.59
C GLU A 37 -4.85 -1.19 -7.72
N ILE A 38 -4.03 -0.20 -8.08
CA ILE A 38 -2.87 0.21 -7.27
C ILE A 38 -3.33 1.40 -6.46
N GLU A 39 -3.18 1.29 -5.14
CA GLU A 39 -3.55 2.34 -4.19
C GLU A 39 -2.34 2.66 -3.30
N SER A 40 -2.22 3.94 -2.91
CA SER A 40 -1.32 4.33 -1.84
C SER A 40 -1.71 3.61 -0.56
N SER A 41 -0.73 3.11 0.20
CA SER A 41 -1.00 2.21 1.32
C SER A 41 -0.15 2.58 2.53
N LEU A 42 -0.83 3.01 3.60
CA LEU A 42 -0.22 3.25 4.90
C LEU A 42 0.18 1.92 5.54
N ALA A 43 -0.64 0.89 5.37
CA ALA A 43 -0.34 -0.47 5.82
C ALA A 43 0.94 -1.04 5.18
N LEU A 44 1.16 -0.77 3.88
CA LEU A 44 2.43 -1.09 3.22
C LEU A 44 3.58 -0.37 3.90
N ARG A 45 3.46 0.94 4.15
CA ARG A 45 4.54 1.70 4.78
C ARG A 45 4.88 1.18 6.17
N ALA A 46 3.89 0.93 7.02
CA ALA A 46 4.09 0.30 8.33
C ALA A 46 4.77 -1.08 8.23
N THR A 47 4.38 -1.91 7.25
CA THR A 47 5.04 -3.20 6.98
C THR A 47 6.52 -3.01 6.67
N LEU A 48 6.83 -2.05 5.79
CA LEU A 48 8.18 -1.82 5.31
C LEU A 48 9.09 -1.26 6.41
N GLU A 49 8.60 -0.38 7.28
CA GLU A 49 9.38 0.10 8.42
C GLU A 49 9.65 -1.02 9.44
N ASN A 50 8.65 -1.84 9.76
CA ASN A 50 8.85 -3.04 10.58
C ASN A 50 9.87 -4.00 9.93
N MET A 51 9.88 -4.12 8.59
CA MET A 51 10.91 -4.89 7.89
C MET A 51 12.32 -4.30 8.06
N LYS A 52 12.49 -2.97 8.08
CA LYS A 52 13.79 -2.31 8.34
C LYS A 52 14.27 -2.55 9.77
N GLU A 53 13.38 -2.40 10.76
CA GLU A 53 13.72 -2.61 12.17
C GLU A 53 14.24 -4.02 12.42
N VAL A 54 13.52 -5.05 11.94
CA VAL A 54 13.93 -6.45 12.17
C VAL A 54 15.32 -6.74 11.55
N GLN A 55 15.67 -6.10 10.42
CA GLN A 55 17.01 -6.20 9.83
C GLN A 55 18.09 -5.57 10.72
N GLY A 56 17.78 -4.46 11.38
CA GLY A 56 18.68 -3.76 12.31
C GLY A 56 18.91 -4.51 13.63
N ILE A 57 17.94 -5.32 14.07
CA ILE A 57 17.97 -5.92 15.41
C ILE A 57 18.73 -7.25 15.45
N THR A 58 18.61 -8.14 14.45
CA THR A 58 18.84 -9.57 14.75
C THR A 58 20.04 -10.26 14.14
N GLY A 59 20.60 -9.84 13.00
CA GLY A 59 21.61 -10.67 12.31
C GLY A 59 21.17 -12.14 12.13
N ARG A 60 19.85 -12.39 12.17
CA ARG A 60 19.16 -13.68 12.05
C ARG A 60 18.34 -13.70 10.76
N SER A 61 17.77 -14.85 10.44
CA SER A 61 16.87 -15.01 9.29
C SER A 61 15.54 -14.28 9.55
N VAL A 62 15.42 -13.09 8.97
CA VAL A 62 14.37 -12.06 9.19
C VAL A 62 12.94 -12.52 8.87
N GLN A 63 12.77 -13.52 8.01
CA GLN A 63 11.44 -13.98 7.58
C GLN A 63 10.61 -14.68 8.68
N ASN A 64 11.22 -15.09 9.80
CA ASN A 64 10.53 -15.75 10.90
C ASN A 64 10.07 -14.79 12.02
N GLU A 65 10.38 -13.50 11.88
CA GLU A 65 10.12 -12.48 12.89
C GLU A 65 8.95 -11.55 12.49
N LEU A 66 8.53 -11.58 11.21
CA LEU A 66 7.33 -10.91 10.75
C LEU A 66 6.07 -11.73 11.06
N CYS A 67 4.96 -11.05 11.35
CA CYS A 67 3.68 -11.67 11.69
C CYS A 67 2.99 -12.34 10.48
N PHE A 68 3.34 -11.93 9.26
CA PHE A 68 2.92 -12.54 8.00
C PHE A 68 4.06 -12.46 6.97
N GLN A 69 3.89 -13.16 5.85
CA GLN A 69 4.74 -13.04 4.66
C GLN A 69 3.89 -12.73 3.44
N PHE A 70 4.38 -11.92 2.50
CA PHE A 70 3.72 -11.80 1.20
C PHE A 70 3.76 -13.14 0.45
N ASP A 71 2.63 -13.53 -0.15
CA ASP A 71 2.56 -14.61 -1.12
C ASP A 71 2.90 -14.01 -2.50
N TYR A 72 4.18 -14.06 -2.83
CA TYR A 72 4.70 -13.44 -4.06
C TYR A 72 4.16 -14.13 -5.33
N PRO A 73 4.00 -13.37 -6.44
CA PRO A 73 4.43 -11.98 -6.63
C PRO A 73 3.44 -10.93 -6.10
N ILE A 74 3.97 -9.76 -5.77
CA ILE A 74 3.20 -8.53 -5.49
C ILE A 74 3.64 -7.43 -6.46
N VAL A 75 2.78 -6.45 -6.71
CA VAL A 75 3.11 -5.27 -7.52
C VAL A 75 3.07 -4.05 -6.63
N LEU A 76 4.15 -3.27 -6.64
CA LEU A 76 4.29 -2.03 -5.87
C LEU A 76 4.39 -0.83 -6.81
N SER A 77 3.97 0.34 -6.36
CA SER A 77 4.20 1.61 -7.03
C SER A 77 5.15 2.50 -6.25
N TYR A 78 5.94 3.27 -6.99
CA TYR A 78 6.81 4.32 -6.47
C TYR A 78 6.11 5.68 -6.49
N ASN A 79 6.69 6.65 -5.78
CA ASN A 79 6.26 8.06 -5.76
C ASN A 79 6.35 8.77 -7.13
N ASP A 80 6.98 8.16 -8.13
CA ASP A 80 7.04 8.66 -9.52
C ASP A 80 6.01 7.99 -10.47
N ASP A 81 5.00 7.31 -9.90
CA ASP A 81 3.98 6.51 -10.59
C ASP A 81 4.51 5.25 -11.31
N SER A 82 5.81 4.99 -11.27
CA SER A 82 6.36 3.75 -11.83
C SER A 82 6.00 2.55 -10.94
N THR A 83 6.00 1.35 -11.53
CA THR A 83 5.62 0.12 -10.82
C THR A 83 6.68 -0.96 -10.94
N VAL A 84 6.79 -1.81 -9.93
CA VAL A 84 7.68 -2.97 -9.92
C VAL A 84 6.94 -4.23 -9.49
N GLU A 85 7.15 -5.33 -10.23
CA GLU A 85 6.75 -6.67 -9.79
C GLU A 85 7.85 -7.24 -8.89
N VAL A 86 7.48 -7.52 -7.65
CA VAL A 86 8.35 -8.12 -6.64
C VAL A 86 8.01 -9.60 -6.55
N THR A 87 9.01 -10.45 -6.77
CA THR A 87 8.84 -11.90 -6.90
C THR A 87 9.37 -12.67 -5.70
N THR A 88 10.14 -12.01 -4.81
CA THR A 88 10.74 -12.63 -3.64
C THR A 88 10.94 -11.63 -2.50
N TYR A 89 11.02 -12.14 -1.27
CA TYR A 89 11.37 -11.36 -0.08
C TYR A 89 12.71 -10.62 -0.23
N ASN A 90 13.75 -11.27 -0.75
CA ASN A 90 15.06 -10.64 -0.89
C ASN A 90 15.03 -9.49 -1.91
N GLN A 91 14.20 -9.59 -2.95
CA GLN A 91 13.98 -8.49 -3.88
C GLN A 91 13.30 -7.33 -3.16
N LEU A 92 12.22 -7.57 -2.39
CA LEU A 92 11.55 -6.53 -1.60
C LEU A 92 12.52 -5.82 -0.66
N LEU A 93 13.30 -6.59 0.10
CA LEU A 93 14.29 -6.06 1.02
C LEU A 93 15.36 -5.22 0.32
N SER A 94 15.82 -5.65 -0.86
CA SER A 94 16.83 -4.89 -1.61
C SER A 94 16.26 -3.55 -2.07
N LEU A 95 15.03 -3.54 -2.59
CA LEU A 95 14.33 -2.30 -2.99
C LEU A 95 14.10 -1.37 -1.79
N LEU A 96 13.70 -1.93 -0.64
CA LEU A 96 13.50 -1.20 0.61
C LEU A 96 14.77 -0.51 1.12
N LEU A 97 15.92 -1.20 1.05
CA LEU A 97 17.21 -0.64 1.47
C LEU A 97 17.79 0.37 0.47
N GLU A 98 17.22 0.46 -0.73
CA GLU A 98 17.60 1.39 -1.79
C GLU A 98 16.65 2.60 -1.89
N GLU A 99 15.61 2.68 -1.05
CA GLU A 99 14.69 3.81 -1.03
C GLU A 99 15.41 5.14 -0.74
N THR A 100 14.96 6.19 -1.41
CA THR A 100 15.39 7.58 -1.22
C THR A 100 14.18 8.49 -1.32
N VAL A 101 14.30 9.75 -0.88
CA VAL A 101 13.24 10.76 -1.08
C VAL A 101 12.87 10.88 -2.56
N GLU A 102 13.83 10.74 -3.48
CA GLU A 102 13.57 10.79 -4.92
C GLU A 102 12.88 9.54 -5.49
N LEU A 103 13.00 8.39 -4.83
CA LEU A 103 12.42 7.13 -5.29
C LEU A 103 12.16 6.17 -4.12
N HIS A 104 10.89 6.04 -3.74
CA HIS A 104 10.44 5.18 -2.65
C HIS A 104 9.03 4.62 -2.93
N MET A 105 8.70 3.50 -2.29
CA MET A 105 7.45 2.77 -2.49
C MET A 105 6.30 3.43 -1.73
N VAL A 106 5.23 3.76 -2.44
CA VAL A 106 4.06 4.45 -1.86
C VAL A 106 2.78 3.62 -1.91
N GLY A 107 2.73 2.59 -2.75
CA GLY A 107 1.49 1.84 -2.97
C GLY A 107 1.70 0.39 -3.36
N ILE A 108 0.61 -0.37 -3.27
CA ILE A 108 0.53 -1.80 -3.59
C ILE A 108 -0.71 -2.08 -4.44
N GLN A 109 -0.60 -3.05 -5.33
CA GLN A 109 -1.74 -3.55 -6.11
C GLN A 109 -2.62 -4.47 -5.27
N TYR A 110 -3.90 -4.14 -5.18
CA TYR A 110 -4.94 -5.04 -4.69
C TYR A 110 -5.62 -5.81 -5.83
N PRO A 111 -6.14 -7.02 -5.56
CA PRO A 111 -5.86 -7.81 -4.37
C PRO A 111 -4.44 -8.42 -4.41
N PHE A 112 -3.86 -8.64 -3.23
CA PHE A 112 -2.66 -9.48 -3.05
C PHE A 112 -2.91 -10.54 -1.97
N ALA A 113 -1.99 -11.51 -1.85
CA ALA A 113 -2.10 -12.55 -0.84
C ALA A 113 -0.95 -12.49 0.16
N VAL A 114 -1.25 -12.91 1.39
CA VAL A 114 -0.29 -13.09 2.47
C VAL A 114 -0.40 -14.49 3.04
N ILE A 115 0.68 -14.98 3.64
CA ILE A 115 0.76 -16.23 4.36
C ILE A 115 0.91 -15.89 5.85
N GLN A 116 -0.09 -16.25 6.64
CA GLN A 116 -0.08 -16.11 8.10
C GLN A 116 -0.38 -17.47 8.72
N ASN A 117 0.48 -17.96 9.63
CA ASN A 117 0.31 -19.27 10.30
C ASN A 117 0.05 -20.43 9.31
N ASP A 118 0.81 -20.50 8.22
CA ASP A 118 0.66 -21.49 7.13
C ASP A 118 -0.69 -21.44 6.37
N SER A 119 -1.45 -20.35 6.50
CA SER A 119 -2.70 -20.11 5.78
C SER A 119 -2.58 -18.92 4.84
N ASN A 120 -3.04 -19.08 3.60
CA ASN A 120 -3.17 -17.97 2.67
C ASN A 120 -4.41 -17.12 3.04
N GLN A 121 -4.22 -15.81 3.07
CA GLN A 121 -5.26 -14.80 3.19
C GLN A 121 -5.13 -13.84 2.00
N THR A 122 -6.25 -13.54 1.34
CA THR A 122 -6.30 -12.50 0.31
C THR A 122 -6.66 -11.18 0.97
N ILE A 123 -5.94 -10.12 0.62
CA ILE A 123 -6.18 -8.74 1.01
C ILE A 123 -6.74 -8.01 -0.21
N ASN A 124 -7.97 -7.53 -0.12
CA ASN A 124 -8.73 -6.97 -1.25
C ASN A 124 -8.67 -5.45 -1.32
N GLU A 125 -8.36 -4.77 -0.22
CA GLU A 125 -8.32 -3.31 -0.13
C GLU A 125 -7.46 -2.87 1.05
N GLU A 126 -7.15 -1.57 1.12
CA GLU A 126 -6.33 -0.98 2.19
C GLU A 126 -6.91 -1.20 3.59
N SER A 127 -8.24 -1.20 3.74
CA SER A 127 -8.88 -1.42 5.05
C SER A 127 -8.57 -2.82 5.61
N GLU A 128 -8.55 -3.85 4.76
CA GLU A 128 -8.19 -5.21 5.12
C GLU A 128 -6.69 -5.32 5.44
N PHE A 129 -5.85 -4.55 4.72
CA PHE A 129 -4.41 -4.53 5.01
C PHE A 129 -4.14 -3.86 6.37
N GLN A 130 -4.76 -2.71 6.65
CA GLN A 130 -4.61 -2.02 7.93
C GLN A 130 -5.06 -2.88 9.11
N ALA A 131 -6.14 -3.64 8.96
CA ALA A 131 -6.59 -4.59 9.98
C ALA A 131 -5.53 -5.66 10.26
N LEU A 132 -4.89 -6.21 9.20
CA LEU A 132 -3.79 -7.16 9.36
C LEU A 132 -2.60 -6.55 10.11
N ILE A 133 -2.20 -5.32 9.76
CA ILE A 133 -1.10 -4.60 10.44
C ILE A 133 -1.42 -4.32 11.90
N SER A 134 -2.66 -3.93 12.22
CA SER A 134 -3.11 -3.77 13.59
C SER A 134 -3.07 -5.09 14.36
N ASP A 135 -3.50 -6.21 13.75
CA ASP A 135 -3.45 -7.54 14.36
C ASP A 135 -2.01 -8.02 14.60
N CYS A 136 -1.06 -7.55 13.79
CA CYS A 136 0.36 -7.77 13.97
C CYS A 136 0.98 -6.98 15.11
N GLY A 137 0.28 -5.95 15.61
CA GLY A 137 0.83 -4.99 16.55
C GLY A 137 1.98 -4.18 15.94
N TYR A 138 1.95 -3.97 14.63
CA TYR A 138 2.87 -3.07 13.95
C TYR A 138 2.38 -1.65 14.18
N ASP A 139 3.23 -0.84 14.80
CA ASP A 139 2.90 0.54 15.08
C ASP A 139 2.95 1.35 13.77
N TYR A 140 1.90 2.14 13.56
CA TYR A 140 1.97 3.34 12.73
C TYR A 140 2.56 4.41 13.64
N ILE A 141 3.62 5.11 13.21
CA ILE A 141 4.36 6.16 13.95
C ILE A 141 3.64 6.59 15.24
N ASP A 142 4.18 6.23 16.43
CA ASP A 142 3.52 6.54 17.70
C ASP A 142 3.33 8.05 17.83
N VAL A 143 2.08 8.47 18.01
CA VAL A 143 1.68 9.88 18.14
C VAL A 143 2.45 10.60 19.24
N ASN A 144 2.79 9.89 20.32
CA ASN A 144 3.54 10.45 21.43
C ASN A 144 4.98 10.77 21.02
N ASP A 145 5.57 9.99 20.11
CA ASP A 145 6.93 10.22 19.60
C ASP A 145 6.95 11.42 18.66
N VAL A 146 5.90 11.61 17.84
CA VAL A 146 5.74 12.80 16.98
C VAL A 146 5.49 14.08 17.80
N VAL A 147 4.66 14.02 18.84
CA VAL A 147 4.30 15.22 19.61
C VAL A 147 5.41 15.68 20.55
N ALA A 148 6.25 14.76 21.07
CA ALA A 148 7.31 15.11 22.00
C ALA A 148 8.57 15.70 21.34
N LEU A 149 8.76 15.51 20.03
CA LEU A 149 10.05 15.75 19.36
C LEU A 149 9.99 16.76 18.21
N THR A 150 8.79 17.20 17.81
CA THR A 150 8.60 18.11 16.67
C THR A 150 9.04 19.55 16.96
N ASP A 151 8.69 20.13 18.12
CA ASP A 151 8.91 21.56 18.39
C ASP A 151 10.38 22.02 18.33
N ASP A 152 11.35 21.12 18.54
CA ASP A 152 12.78 21.44 18.48
C ASP A 152 13.39 21.31 17.06
N CYS A 153 12.77 20.55 16.15
CA CYS A 153 13.30 20.28 14.80
C CYS A 153 12.59 21.06 13.68
N PHE A 154 11.26 21.05 13.69
CA PHE A 154 10.45 21.75 12.69
C PHE A 154 9.11 22.17 13.27
N THR A 155 8.50 23.16 12.64
CA THR A 155 7.10 23.51 12.89
C THR A 155 6.26 23.21 11.66
N VAL A 156 4.99 22.88 11.85
CA VAL A 156 4.06 22.69 10.73
C VAL A 156 3.55 24.04 10.23
N ASP A 157 3.54 24.25 8.91
CA ASP A 157 2.89 25.39 8.27
C ASP A 157 1.39 25.10 8.14
N PHE A 158 0.62 25.56 9.12
CA PHE A 158 -0.83 25.33 9.20
C PHE A 158 -1.62 26.14 8.14
N PRO A 159 -2.78 25.64 7.68
CA PRO A 159 -3.52 24.49 8.20
C PRO A 159 -3.08 23.14 7.65
N ILE A 160 -3.32 22.08 8.44
CA ILE A 160 -3.22 20.68 8.00
C ILE A 160 -4.50 19.92 8.30
N THR A 161 -4.76 18.87 7.52
CA THR A 161 -5.84 17.92 7.77
C THR A 161 -5.25 16.58 8.16
N VAL A 162 -5.80 15.98 9.22
CA VAL A 162 -5.41 14.68 9.76
C VAL A 162 -6.67 13.82 9.81
N TYR A 163 -6.60 12.59 9.35
CA TYR A 163 -7.66 11.61 9.46
C TYR A 163 -7.45 10.78 10.72
N VAL A 164 -8.32 10.93 11.71
CA VAL A 164 -8.28 10.16 12.97
C VAL A 164 -9.36 9.10 12.90
N ASN A 165 -8.98 7.83 12.90
CA ASN A 165 -9.87 6.69 12.63
C ASN A 165 -10.68 6.88 11.31
N GLY A 166 -10.04 7.47 10.30
CA GLY A 166 -10.66 7.77 9.00
C GLY A 166 -11.54 9.04 8.96
N GLU A 167 -11.76 9.72 10.10
CA GLU A 167 -12.52 10.97 10.15
C GLU A 167 -11.58 12.19 10.00
N ALA A 168 -11.87 13.06 9.03
CA ALA A 168 -11.04 14.22 8.73
C ALA A 168 -11.19 15.33 9.78
N GLU A 169 -10.08 15.72 10.39
CA GLU A 169 -9.95 16.82 11.33
C GLU A 169 -8.96 17.85 10.79
N THR A 170 -9.34 19.13 10.76
CA THR A 170 -8.47 20.20 10.24
C THR A 170 -7.99 21.10 11.37
N PHE A 171 -6.67 21.21 11.49
CA PHE A 171 -6.01 22.04 12.47
C PHE A 171 -5.46 23.30 11.81
N THR A 172 -5.61 24.43 12.49
CA THR A 172 -5.14 25.75 12.05
C THR A 172 -3.95 26.25 12.89
N SER A 173 -3.58 25.50 13.94
CA SER A 173 -2.41 25.76 14.77
C SER A 173 -2.02 24.52 15.58
N GLN A 174 -0.76 24.47 16.02
CA GLN A 174 -0.23 23.42 16.90
C GLN A 174 -1.06 23.29 18.19
N ALA A 175 -1.44 24.42 18.80
CA ALA A 175 -2.24 24.44 20.02
C ALA A 175 -3.61 23.78 19.83
N GLN A 176 -4.24 23.95 18.65
CA GLN A 176 -5.51 23.31 18.34
C GLN A 176 -5.38 21.79 18.20
N ALA A 177 -4.31 21.33 17.53
CA ALA A 177 -4.03 19.89 17.40
C ALA A 177 -3.76 19.26 18.78
N GLN A 178 -2.92 19.89 19.60
CA GLN A 178 -2.64 19.43 20.97
C GLN A 178 -3.91 19.36 21.83
N GLU A 179 -4.76 20.39 21.77
CA GLU A 179 -6.04 20.41 22.50
C GLU A 179 -6.97 19.28 22.04
N PHE A 180 -7.00 18.98 20.75
CA PHE A 180 -7.79 17.87 20.22
C PHE A 180 -7.29 16.52 20.77
N PHE A 181 -5.99 16.20 20.62
CA PHE A 181 -5.45 14.90 21.02
C PHE A 181 -5.49 14.68 22.54
N VAL A 182 -5.25 15.72 23.34
CA VAL A 182 -5.36 15.63 24.82
C VAL A 182 -6.79 15.36 25.27
N ASN A 183 -7.79 15.88 24.57
CA ASN A 183 -9.19 15.73 24.91
C ASN A 183 -9.89 14.60 24.13
N TYR A 184 -9.17 13.87 23.28
CA TYR A 184 -9.72 12.77 22.51
C TYR A 184 -10.15 11.66 23.49
N SER A 185 -11.46 11.36 23.50
CA SER A 185 -12.05 10.42 24.46
C SER A 185 -12.21 9.00 23.92
N GLY A 186 -11.99 8.81 22.62
CA GLY A 186 -11.97 7.50 21.97
C GLY A 186 -10.60 6.83 22.04
N THR A 187 -10.54 5.61 21.53
CA THR A 187 -9.26 4.96 21.19
C THR A 187 -8.85 5.43 19.80
N ILE A 188 -7.60 5.86 19.65
CA ILE A 188 -6.99 6.13 18.35
C ILE A 188 -6.48 4.80 17.83
N GLU A 189 -7.12 4.30 16.78
CA GLU A 189 -6.76 3.05 16.09
C GLU A 189 -5.92 3.35 14.84
N SER A 190 -6.13 4.50 14.19
CA SER A 190 -5.31 4.96 13.07
C SER A 190 -5.24 6.48 12.98
N ILE A 191 -4.10 6.97 12.49
CA ILE A 191 -3.88 8.37 12.10
C ILE A 191 -3.27 8.38 10.71
N ASN A 192 -3.78 9.27 9.85
CA ASN A 192 -3.24 9.53 8.53
C ASN A 192 -3.24 11.05 8.25
N PHE A 193 -2.39 11.53 7.36
CA PHE A 193 -2.29 12.93 6.99
C PHE A 193 -2.86 13.18 5.60
N ASP A 194 -3.51 14.33 5.41
CA ASP A 194 -3.82 14.82 4.08
C ASP A 194 -2.55 15.43 3.48
N TYR A 195 -1.93 14.70 2.55
CA TYR A 195 -0.74 15.15 1.85
C TYR A 195 -1.07 15.94 0.58
N PRO A 196 -0.20 16.87 0.14
CA PRO A 196 1.03 17.29 0.80
C PRO A 196 0.78 18.39 1.85
N PHE A 197 1.66 18.48 2.85
CA PHE A 197 1.74 19.62 3.77
C PHE A 197 3.17 20.20 3.85
N THR A 198 3.35 21.35 4.48
CA THR A 198 4.65 22.01 4.59
C THR A 198 5.12 22.08 6.03
N VAL A 199 6.41 21.87 6.25
CA VAL A 199 7.10 22.10 7.52
C VAL A 199 8.14 23.21 7.36
N ILE A 200 8.44 23.89 8.46
CA ILE A 200 9.42 24.97 8.57
C ILE A 200 10.49 24.52 9.57
N MET A 201 11.73 24.36 9.11
CA MET A 201 12.85 23.93 9.95
C MET A 201 13.21 25.00 10.99
N THR A 202 13.34 24.60 12.25
CA THR A 202 13.69 25.54 13.35
C THR A 202 15.12 26.06 13.25
N SER A 203 15.99 25.34 12.55
CA SER A 203 17.42 25.64 12.48
C SER A 203 17.76 26.82 11.55
N ASP A 204 17.00 27.01 10.46
CA ASP A 204 17.31 28.00 9.42
C ASP A 204 16.07 28.64 8.75
N ASP A 205 14.87 28.39 9.28
CA ASP A 205 13.58 28.85 8.73
C ASP A 205 13.29 28.37 7.29
N SER A 206 14.01 27.35 6.80
CA SER A 206 13.75 26.76 5.49
C SER A 206 12.44 25.97 5.47
N GLN A 207 11.79 25.95 4.31
CA GLN A 207 10.53 25.20 4.11
C GLN A 207 10.81 23.90 3.38
N MET A 208 10.12 22.85 3.81
CA MET A 208 10.11 21.53 3.17
C MET A 208 8.66 21.09 2.98
N THR A 209 8.34 20.60 1.77
CA THR A 209 7.05 19.96 1.50
C THR A 209 7.18 18.47 1.80
N ILE A 210 6.17 17.93 2.49
CA ILE A 210 6.04 16.51 2.82
C ILE A 210 4.88 15.97 2.00
N SER A 211 5.17 14.97 1.17
CA SER A 211 4.29 14.50 0.10
C SER A 211 3.62 13.16 0.41
N ASP A 212 4.16 12.41 1.36
CA ASP A 212 3.65 11.11 1.79
C ASP A 212 4.28 10.68 3.14
N ASP A 213 3.89 9.50 3.60
CA ASP A 213 4.37 8.92 4.85
C ASP A 213 5.88 8.62 4.84
N TYR A 214 6.47 8.29 3.68
CA TYR A 214 7.92 8.04 3.61
C TYR A 214 8.70 9.33 3.87
N GLU A 215 8.31 10.44 3.23
CA GLU A 215 8.96 11.73 3.47
C GLU A 215 8.79 12.22 4.92
N LEU A 216 7.64 11.93 5.55
CA LEU A 216 7.42 12.25 6.96
C LEU A 216 8.34 11.42 7.87
N ILE A 217 8.45 10.12 7.62
CA ILE A 217 9.32 9.22 8.39
C ILE A 217 10.78 9.60 8.18
N ASP A 218 11.22 9.88 6.95
CA ASP A 218 12.58 10.33 6.64
C ASP A 218 12.92 11.66 7.35
N LEU A 219 11.98 12.61 7.38
CA LEU A 219 12.12 13.84 8.16
C LEU A 219 12.34 13.55 9.65
N VAL A 220 11.52 12.69 10.25
CA VAL A 220 11.60 12.38 11.68
C VAL A 220 12.89 11.59 12.00
N GLU A 221 13.13 10.49 11.32
CA GLU A 221 14.23 9.56 11.62
C GLU A 221 15.59 10.09 11.16
N ASN A 222 15.70 10.58 9.92
CA ASN A 222 17.01 10.87 9.33
C ASN A 222 17.39 12.35 9.43
N ILE A 223 16.44 13.26 9.33
CA ILE A 223 16.70 14.71 9.42
C ILE A 223 16.69 15.16 10.87
N CYS A 224 15.65 14.80 11.63
CA CYS A 224 15.52 15.17 13.04
C CYS A 224 16.27 14.22 13.98
N ASN A 225 16.68 13.03 13.53
CA ASN A 225 17.37 12.01 14.35
C ASN A 225 16.54 11.60 15.58
N ILE A 226 15.25 11.38 15.34
CA ILE A 226 14.28 10.88 16.31
C ILE A 226 14.14 9.37 16.06
N GLU A 227 14.56 8.56 17.03
CA GLU A 227 14.32 7.10 17.06
C GLU A 227 13.02 6.79 17.78
#